data_AF-A0A5B7BTI8-F1
#
_entry.id   AF-A0A5B7BTI8-F1
#
_cell.length_a   1.000
_cell.length_b   1.000
_cell.length_c   1.000
_cell.angle_alpha   90.00
_cell.angle_beta   90.00
_cell.angle_gamma   90.00
#
_symmetry.space_group_name_H-M   'P 1'
#
loop_
_entity.id
_entity.type
_entity.pdbx_description
1 polymer ?
#
loop_
_entity_poly.entity_id
_entity_poly.type
_entity_poly.pdbx_seq_one_letter_code
_entity_poly.pdbx_strand_id
1 'polypeptide(L)'
;PQYWAHTGLWNWQRYGDGPSDELPLESNGDYTRRIGSLKFSNYNNGTNNLLNSVWYQPEEIFPVYGIPEVRHHAFWVPVNKHYFSIAKKLEGMELEGCVNSTCLPRPPIVTGVKRGISANVFVDNGAYREFLYSKFKVTPIDMESAAVALVCLHQKTPFIAIRALSDLAGGGSSVSNEADIFGSLAAQNAVHVVIKFVALLST
;
A
#
# COMPACT_ATOMS: atom_id res chain seq x y z
N PRO A 1 -0.20 6.45 7.02
CA PRO A 1 1.12 6.37 6.34
C PRO A 1 1.57 7.76 5.84
N GLN A 2 2.87 8.05 5.72
CA GLN A 2 3.37 9.32 5.14
C GLN A 2 3.39 9.30 3.61
N TYR A 3 3.55 8.12 3.01
CA TYR A 3 3.55 7.92 1.57
C TYR A 3 2.72 6.69 1.21
N TRP A 4 2.12 6.73 0.03
CA TRP A 4 1.41 5.62 -0.59
C TRP A 4 2.01 5.30 -1.96
N ALA A 5 2.08 4.02 -2.32
CA ALA A 5 2.43 3.59 -3.68
C ALA A 5 1.46 2.54 -4.18
N HIS A 6 1.14 2.59 -5.47
CA HIS A 6 0.42 1.50 -6.13
C HIS A 6 1.46 0.45 -6.56
N THR A 7 1.41 -0.73 -5.95
CA THR A 7 2.30 -1.86 -6.22
C THR A 7 1.67 -2.88 -7.17
N GLY A 8 0.53 -2.56 -7.77
CA GLY A 8 -0.20 -3.44 -8.71
C GLY A 8 0.19 -3.27 -10.18
N LEU A 9 0.91 -2.19 -10.55
CA LEU A 9 1.38 -2.00 -11.93
C LEU A 9 2.75 -2.64 -12.12
N TRP A 10 2.82 -3.62 -13.01
CA TRP A 10 4.03 -4.37 -13.32
C TRP A 10 4.35 -4.36 -14.80
N ASN A 11 5.63 -4.36 -15.11
CA ASN A 11 6.13 -4.83 -16.40
C ASN A 11 6.60 -6.28 -16.22
N TRP A 12 6.01 -7.20 -16.95
CA TRP A 12 6.37 -8.60 -16.88
C TRP A 12 7.51 -8.90 -17.84
N GLN A 13 8.64 -9.34 -17.30
CA GLN A 13 9.81 -9.64 -18.10
C GLN A 13 9.58 -10.87 -18.98
N ARG A 14 9.96 -10.76 -20.27
CA ARG A 14 9.88 -11.85 -21.23
C ARG A 14 10.67 -13.06 -20.73
N TYR A 15 10.15 -14.26 -21.00
CA TYR A 15 10.85 -15.49 -20.67
C TYR A 15 12.17 -15.61 -21.47
N GLY A 16 13.24 -16.00 -20.79
CA GLY A 16 14.60 -16.07 -21.35
C GLY A 16 15.46 -14.84 -21.05
N ASP A 17 14.82 -13.68 -20.85
CA ASP A 17 15.52 -12.43 -20.56
C ASP A 17 16.00 -12.39 -19.09
N GLY A 18 17.22 -11.91 -18.89
CA GLY A 18 17.84 -11.64 -17.61
C GLY A 18 17.64 -10.19 -17.13
N PRO A 19 18.03 -9.85 -15.89
CA PRO A 19 17.75 -8.53 -15.31
C PRO A 19 18.40 -7.35 -16.03
N SER A 20 19.41 -7.62 -16.86
CA SER A 20 20.11 -6.61 -17.67
C SER A 20 19.41 -6.32 -18.99
N ASP A 21 18.56 -7.22 -19.47
CA ASP A 21 17.82 -7.05 -20.72
C ASP A 21 16.75 -5.96 -20.58
N GLU A 22 16.51 -5.26 -21.69
CA GLU A 22 15.59 -4.12 -21.74
C GLU A 22 14.15 -4.58 -21.53
N LEU A 23 13.41 -3.86 -20.67
CA LEU A 23 11.98 -4.11 -20.56
C LEU A 23 11.23 -3.53 -21.76
N PRO A 24 10.11 -4.13 -22.19
CA PRO A 24 9.24 -3.51 -23.18
C PRO A 24 8.93 -2.06 -22.80
N LEU A 25 9.09 -1.11 -23.74
CA LEU A 25 8.86 0.33 -23.58
C LEU A 25 9.78 1.06 -22.57
N GLU A 26 10.85 0.43 -22.06
CA GLU A 26 11.82 1.09 -21.17
C GLU A 26 12.58 2.23 -21.89
N SER A 27 13.01 2.04 -23.14
CA SER A 27 13.66 3.08 -23.94
C SER A 27 12.79 4.32 -24.19
N ASN A 28 11.47 4.18 -24.19
CA ASN A 28 10.54 5.30 -24.29
C ASN A 28 10.38 6.05 -22.96
N GLY A 29 10.85 5.47 -21.86
CA GLY A 29 10.69 6.00 -20.50
C GLY A 29 9.36 5.65 -19.83
N ASP A 30 8.57 4.75 -20.42
CA ASP A 30 7.24 4.35 -19.90
C ASP A 30 7.36 3.38 -18.72
N TYR A 31 8.40 2.55 -18.75
CA TYR A 31 8.70 1.59 -17.68
C TYR A 31 10.15 1.69 -17.22
N THR A 32 10.42 1.18 -16.03
CA THR A 32 11.70 1.28 -15.35
C THR A 32 12.06 0.02 -14.59
N ARG A 33 13.37 -0.26 -14.50
CA ARG A 33 13.93 -1.27 -13.59
C ARG A 33 14.32 -0.72 -12.22
N ARG A 34 14.28 0.61 -12.02
CA ARG A 34 14.87 1.28 -10.83
C ARG A 34 14.17 0.97 -9.51
N ILE A 35 12.88 0.63 -9.53
CA ILE A 35 12.09 0.30 -8.33
C ILE A 35 12.42 -1.13 -7.86
N GLY A 36 12.74 -1.99 -8.83
CA GLY A 36 13.13 -3.38 -8.64
C GLY A 36 12.01 -4.36 -8.95
N SER A 37 12.28 -5.63 -8.69
CA SER A 37 11.46 -6.75 -9.18
C SER A 37 11.18 -7.81 -8.12
N LEU A 38 10.15 -8.61 -8.41
CA LEU A 38 9.91 -9.92 -7.83
C LEU A 38 10.35 -10.96 -8.86
N LYS A 39 11.43 -11.69 -8.56
CA LYS A 39 11.85 -12.86 -9.35
C LYS A 39 11.20 -14.10 -8.78
N PHE A 40 10.29 -14.71 -9.53
CA PHE A 40 9.49 -15.82 -9.00
C PHE A 40 10.36 -17.01 -8.58
N SER A 41 11.44 -17.31 -9.30
CA SER A 41 12.28 -18.48 -9.01
C SER A 41 12.97 -18.43 -7.65
N ASN A 42 13.06 -17.25 -7.02
CA ASN A 42 13.61 -17.10 -5.68
C ASN A 42 12.70 -17.70 -4.59
N TYR A 43 11.45 -18.02 -4.92
CA TYR A 43 10.44 -18.54 -4.00
C TYR A 43 10.05 -19.99 -4.35
N ASN A 44 10.90 -20.69 -5.09
CA ASN A 44 10.72 -22.06 -5.56
C ASN A 44 11.83 -22.97 -5.03
N ASN A 45 11.55 -24.27 -4.82
CA ASN A 45 12.54 -25.28 -4.37
C ASN A 45 13.54 -25.74 -5.46
N GLY A 46 13.89 -24.87 -6.41
CA GLY A 46 14.94 -25.12 -7.40
C GLY A 46 14.48 -25.09 -8.86
N THR A 47 15.35 -24.51 -9.69
CA THR A 47 15.23 -24.21 -11.14
C THR A 47 14.54 -22.89 -11.50
N ASN A 48 14.94 -22.35 -12.67
CA ASN A 48 14.25 -21.24 -13.33
C ASN A 48 12.81 -21.66 -13.63
N ASN A 49 11.85 -20.75 -13.43
CA ASN A 49 10.47 -20.99 -13.81
C ASN A 49 10.08 -20.16 -15.04
N LEU A 50 8.97 -20.55 -15.67
CA LEU A 50 8.45 -19.89 -16.86
C LEU A 50 7.92 -18.47 -16.60
N LEU A 51 7.67 -18.11 -15.32
CA LEU A 51 7.15 -16.80 -14.93
C LEU A 51 8.24 -15.71 -14.85
N ASN A 52 9.52 -16.08 -14.84
CA ASN A 52 10.65 -15.16 -14.79
C ASN A 52 10.53 -14.11 -13.65
N SER A 53 10.39 -12.83 -13.99
CA SER A 53 10.36 -11.70 -13.06
C SER A 53 9.30 -10.67 -13.46
N VAL A 54 8.69 -10.03 -12.46
CA VAL A 54 7.88 -8.82 -12.65
C VAL A 54 8.57 -7.62 -12.04
N TRP A 55 8.55 -6.50 -12.73
CA TRP A 55 9.20 -5.24 -12.33
C TRP A 55 8.14 -4.22 -11.92
N TYR A 56 8.27 -3.67 -10.71
CA TYR A 56 7.36 -2.64 -10.22
C TYR A 56 7.49 -1.35 -11.01
N GLN A 57 6.36 -0.76 -11.37
CA GLN A 57 6.30 0.43 -12.19
C GLN A 57 5.65 1.61 -11.44
N PRO A 58 6.11 2.85 -11.68
CA PRO A 58 5.37 4.02 -11.24
C PRO A 58 4.09 4.18 -12.09
N GLU A 59 3.07 4.81 -11.52
CA GLU A 59 1.90 5.20 -12.27
C GLU A 59 2.18 6.43 -13.13
N GLU A 60 1.58 6.48 -14.31
CA GLU A 60 1.58 7.68 -15.14
C GLU A 60 0.61 8.71 -14.57
N ILE A 61 1.05 9.97 -14.50
CA ILE A 61 0.27 11.06 -13.96
C ILE A 61 0.27 12.29 -14.87
N PHE A 62 -0.87 12.99 -14.88
CA PHE A 62 -1.09 14.22 -15.64
C PHE A 62 -1.65 15.29 -14.69
N PRO A 63 -0.78 15.94 -13.88
CA PRO A 63 -1.24 16.87 -12.87
C PRO A 63 -1.83 18.14 -13.49
N VAL A 64 -2.92 18.66 -12.93
CA VAL A 64 -3.58 19.90 -13.39
C VAL A 64 -2.71 21.16 -13.27
N TYR A 65 -1.61 21.06 -12.51
CA TYR A 65 -0.60 22.10 -12.33
C TYR A 65 0.67 21.84 -13.16
N GLY A 66 0.66 20.84 -14.04
CA GLY A 66 1.72 20.55 -15.00
C GLY A 66 1.47 21.19 -16.37
N ILE A 67 2.22 20.75 -17.36
CA ILE A 67 1.99 21.10 -18.77
C ILE A 67 0.97 20.10 -19.34
N PRO A 68 -0.13 20.54 -19.97
CA PRO A 68 -1.09 19.65 -20.61
C PRO A 68 -0.41 18.66 -21.56
N GLU A 69 -0.88 17.41 -21.58
CA GLU A 69 -0.34 16.31 -22.41
C GLU A 69 1.13 15.93 -22.14
N VAL A 70 1.76 16.48 -21.10
CA VAL A 70 3.09 16.05 -20.65
C VAL A 70 2.94 15.05 -19.51
N ARG A 71 3.29 13.79 -19.79
CA ARG A 71 3.26 12.72 -18.80
C ARG A 71 4.34 12.88 -17.74
N HIS A 72 3.98 12.56 -16.51
CA HIS A 72 4.89 12.42 -15.37
C HIS A 72 4.70 11.02 -14.76
N HIS A 73 5.55 10.66 -13.79
CA HIS A 73 5.49 9.36 -13.12
C HIS A 73 5.46 9.54 -11.59
N ALA A 74 4.63 8.75 -10.91
CA ALA A 74 4.59 8.69 -9.46
C ALA A 74 4.56 7.24 -8.96
N PHE A 75 5.61 6.86 -8.24
CA PHE A 75 5.57 5.64 -7.43
C PHE A 75 5.13 5.96 -6.01
N TRP A 76 5.85 6.85 -5.31
CA TRP A 76 5.49 7.29 -3.96
C TRP A 76 4.74 8.62 -4.00
N VAL A 77 3.48 8.62 -3.57
CA VAL A 77 2.64 9.80 -3.40
C VAL A 77 2.65 10.22 -1.92
N PRO A 78 3.11 11.45 -1.59
CA PRO A 78 3.08 11.94 -0.22
C PRO A 78 1.66 12.28 0.23
N VAL A 79 1.35 12.04 1.50
CA VAL A 79 0.16 12.60 2.15
C VAL A 79 0.38 14.07 2.51
N ASN A 80 -0.70 14.81 2.78
CA ASN A 80 -0.62 16.18 3.25
C ASN A 80 0.06 16.25 4.64
N LYS A 81 1.13 17.04 4.74
CA LYS A 81 1.94 17.15 5.97
C LYS A 81 1.15 17.70 7.15
N HIS A 82 0.27 18.67 6.92
CA HIS A 82 -0.57 19.25 7.96
C HIS A 82 -1.58 18.22 8.49
N TYR A 83 -2.29 17.52 7.59
CA TYR A 83 -3.19 16.44 7.98
C TYR A 83 -2.46 15.33 8.73
N PHE A 84 -1.27 14.94 8.29
CA PHE A 84 -0.47 13.95 8.99
C PHE A 84 -0.07 14.41 10.41
N SER A 85 0.26 15.70 10.58
CA SER A 85 0.58 16.27 11.90
C SER A 85 -0.64 16.30 12.84
N ILE A 86 -1.84 16.53 12.31
CA ILE A 86 -3.09 16.48 13.07
C ILE A 86 -3.41 15.03 13.46
N ALA A 87 -3.33 14.10 12.51
CA ALA A 87 -3.58 12.68 12.77
C ALA A 87 -2.66 12.11 13.87
N LYS A 88 -1.42 12.60 13.98
CA LYS A 88 -0.50 12.22 15.07
C LYS A 88 -0.99 12.60 16.46
N LYS A 89 -1.82 13.63 16.60
CA LYS A 89 -2.41 14.01 17.91
C LYS A 89 -3.39 12.97 18.43
N LEU A 90 -3.83 12.03 17.57
CA LEU A 90 -4.71 10.92 17.93
C LEU A 90 -3.95 9.70 18.44
N GLU A 91 -2.62 9.70 18.40
CA GLU A 91 -1.82 8.63 19.03
C GLU A 91 -2.10 8.63 20.55
N GLY A 92 -2.44 7.46 21.09
CA GLY A 92 -2.84 7.29 22.49
C GLY A 92 -4.35 7.34 22.76
N MET A 93 -5.19 7.59 21.75
CA MET A 93 -6.64 7.44 21.93
C MET A 93 -7.03 5.97 22.18
N GLU A 94 -8.07 5.78 22.98
CA GLU A 94 -8.65 4.47 23.23
C GLU A 94 -9.49 4.00 22.03
N LEU A 95 -9.36 2.71 21.71
CA LEU A 95 -10.04 2.04 20.60
C LEU A 95 -10.70 0.76 21.11
N GLU A 96 -11.80 0.39 20.46
CA GLU A 96 -12.52 -0.84 20.78
C GLU A 96 -11.67 -2.05 20.41
N GLY A 97 -11.56 -3.01 21.33
CA GLY A 97 -10.74 -4.22 21.16
C GLY A 97 -11.54 -5.47 20.81
N CYS A 98 -12.88 -5.39 20.81
CA CYS A 98 -13.75 -6.56 20.71
C CYS A 98 -14.88 -6.36 19.69
N VAL A 99 -15.25 -7.45 19.03
CA VAL A 99 -16.46 -7.57 18.22
C VAL A 99 -17.26 -8.77 18.74
N ASN A 100 -18.52 -8.53 19.12
CA ASN A 100 -19.36 -9.54 19.79
C ASN A 100 -18.64 -10.13 21.03
N SER A 101 -18.39 -11.44 21.04
CA SER A 101 -17.65 -12.14 22.11
C SER A 101 -16.18 -12.38 21.78
N THR A 102 -15.68 -11.89 20.64
CA THR A 102 -14.29 -12.10 20.19
C THR A 102 -13.47 -10.83 20.36
N CYS A 103 -12.35 -10.93 21.06
CA CYS A 103 -11.48 -9.80 21.39
C CYS A 103 -10.06 -9.99 20.87
N LEU A 104 -9.41 -8.89 20.54
CA LEU A 104 -7.98 -8.85 20.26
C LEU A 104 -7.19 -9.17 21.55
N PRO A 105 -6.04 -9.87 21.44
CA PRO A 105 -5.20 -10.19 22.61
C PRO A 105 -4.50 -8.96 23.20
N ARG A 106 -4.45 -7.84 22.45
CA ARG A 106 -3.88 -6.57 22.87
C ARG A 106 -4.78 -5.42 22.40
N PRO A 107 -4.93 -4.34 23.18
CA PRO A 107 -5.66 -3.17 22.75
C PRO A 107 -5.12 -2.62 21.42
N PRO A 108 -5.97 -2.30 20.45
CA PRO A 108 -5.53 -1.64 19.22
C PRO A 108 -5.04 -0.23 19.52
N ILE A 109 -4.11 0.25 18.69
CA ILE A 109 -3.51 1.58 18.83
C ILE A 109 -3.58 2.35 17.52
N VAL A 110 -3.69 3.67 17.61
CA VAL A 110 -3.43 4.58 16.48
C VAL A 110 -1.92 4.80 16.37
N THR A 111 -1.37 4.66 15.17
CA THR A 111 0.06 4.92 14.92
C THR A 111 0.34 5.47 13.53
N GLY A 112 1.19 6.48 13.45
CA GLY A 112 1.71 7.01 12.19
C GLY A 112 2.86 6.17 11.64
N VAL A 113 2.65 5.53 10.48
CA VAL A 113 3.70 4.72 9.80
C VAL A 113 4.34 5.44 8.61
N LYS A 114 5.53 4.98 8.18
CA LYS A 114 6.27 5.59 7.07
C LYS A 114 5.58 5.41 5.72
N ARG A 115 5.22 4.18 5.33
CA ARG A 115 4.73 3.85 3.99
C ARG A 115 3.58 2.86 4.04
N GLY A 116 2.60 3.06 3.16
CA GLY A 116 1.54 2.11 2.84
C GLY A 116 1.54 1.84 1.34
N ILE A 117 0.92 0.75 0.92
CA ILE A 117 0.78 0.40 -0.50
C ILE A 117 -0.63 -0.04 -0.82
N SER A 118 -1.00 0.04 -2.10
CA SER A 118 -2.21 -0.59 -2.62
C SER A 118 -1.89 -1.52 -3.78
N ALA A 119 -2.66 -2.58 -3.96
CA ALA A 119 -2.60 -3.43 -5.14
C ALA A 119 -3.99 -3.98 -5.46
N ASN A 120 -4.23 -4.35 -6.72
CA ASN A 120 -5.48 -5.01 -7.15
C ASN A 120 -5.52 -6.50 -6.75
N VAL A 121 -5.02 -6.84 -5.56
CA VAL A 121 -4.93 -8.19 -5.02
C VAL A 121 -5.18 -8.12 -3.52
N PHE A 122 -6.13 -8.93 -3.03
CA PHE A 122 -6.25 -9.20 -1.60
C PHE A 122 -5.08 -10.11 -1.19
N VAL A 123 -4.12 -9.58 -0.43
CA VAL A 123 -2.91 -10.33 -0.06
C VAL A 123 -3.18 -11.20 1.13
N ASP A 124 -3.28 -12.51 0.90
CA ASP A 124 -3.33 -13.54 1.93
C ASP A 124 -2.15 -14.51 1.77
N ASN A 125 -0.94 -13.98 1.84
CA ASN A 125 0.29 -14.75 1.65
C ASN A 125 1.45 -14.16 2.46
N GLY A 126 1.81 -14.83 3.56
CA GLY A 126 2.86 -14.36 4.47
C GLY A 126 4.21 -14.15 3.79
N ALA A 127 4.60 -15.02 2.84
CA ALA A 127 5.88 -14.86 2.13
C ALA A 127 5.90 -13.62 1.24
N TYR A 128 4.80 -13.34 0.53
CA TYR A 128 4.67 -12.13 -0.28
C TYR A 128 4.59 -10.87 0.60
N ARG A 129 3.90 -10.93 1.74
CA ARG A 129 3.90 -9.85 2.74
C ARG A 129 5.30 -9.51 3.22
N GLU A 130 6.09 -10.53 3.61
CA GLU A 130 7.48 -10.32 4.05
C GLU A 130 8.35 -9.75 2.92
N PHE A 131 8.15 -10.22 1.69
CA PHE A 131 8.82 -9.64 0.53
C PHE A 131 8.49 -8.13 0.39
N LEU A 132 7.21 -7.74 0.42
CA LEU A 132 6.79 -6.35 0.31
C LEU A 132 7.39 -5.49 1.43
N TYR A 133 7.39 -5.98 2.68
CA TYR A 133 8.06 -5.29 3.79
C TYR A 133 9.56 -5.15 3.57
N SER A 134 10.24 -6.24 3.18
CA SER A 134 11.68 -6.24 2.94
C SER A 134 12.08 -5.22 1.87
N LYS A 135 11.29 -5.14 0.79
CA LYS A 135 11.53 -4.32 -0.39
C LYS A 135 11.20 -2.86 -0.17
N PHE A 136 10.02 -2.57 0.40
CA PHE A 136 9.46 -1.22 0.43
C PHE A 136 9.38 -0.60 1.82
N LYS A 137 9.58 -1.39 2.89
CA LYS A 137 9.41 -0.97 4.29
C LYS A 137 8.00 -0.41 4.55
N VAL A 138 7.00 -1.11 4.00
CA VAL A 138 5.57 -0.76 4.07
C VAL A 138 4.91 -1.46 5.24
N THR A 139 3.94 -0.81 5.87
CA THR A 139 3.23 -1.40 7.01
C THR A 139 1.84 -1.90 6.61
N PRO A 140 0.92 -1.06 6.10
CA PRO A 140 -0.33 -1.53 5.53
C PRO A 140 -0.23 -1.80 4.02
N ILE A 141 -1.01 -2.78 3.58
CA ILE A 141 -1.44 -2.95 2.20
C ILE A 141 -2.97 -2.89 2.16
N ASP A 142 -3.52 -2.18 1.18
CA ASP A 142 -4.95 -2.22 0.86
C ASP A 142 -5.16 -2.27 -0.67
N MET A 143 -6.35 -1.94 -1.16
CA MET A 143 -6.69 -2.03 -2.57
C MET A 143 -7.04 -0.67 -3.22
N GLU A 144 -7.12 0.44 -2.46
CA GLU A 144 -7.59 1.73 -3.01
C GLU A 144 -6.79 2.97 -2.59
N SER A 145 -6.11 2.98 -1.44
CA SER A 145 -5.59 4.26 -0.89
C SER A 145 -4.57 4.94 -1.80
N ALA A 146 -3.73 4.17 -2.50
CA ALA A 146 -2.80 4.72 -3.47
C ALA A 146 -3.51 5.29 -4.70
N ALA A 147 -4.59 4.66 -5.17
CA ALA A 147 -5.40 5.18 -6.28
C ALA A 147 -6.05 6.52 -5.89
N VAL A 148 -6.62 6.62 -4.69
CA VAL A 148 -7.15 7.90 -4.17
C VAL A 148 -6.03 8.93 -4.02
N ALA A 149 -4.87 8.53 -3.51
CA ALA A 149 -3.71 9.42 -3.40
C ALA A 149 -3.27 9.98 -4.77
N LEU A 150 -3.24 9.14 -5.81
CA LEU A 150 -2.90 9.55 -7.18
C LEU A 150 -3.91 10.53 -7.76
N VAL A 151 -5.21 10.29 -7.57
CA VAL A 151 -6.25 11.25 -7.98
C VAL A 151 -6.09 12.58 -7.26
N CYS A 152 -5.88 12.56 -5.94
CA CYS A 152 -5.61 13.76 -5.16
C CYS A 152 -4.33 14.48 -5.63
N LEU A 153 -3.28 13.73 -5.99
CA LEU A 153 -2.07 14.29 -6.59
C LEU A 153 -2.38 14.97 -7.93
N HIS A 154 -3.15 14.33 -8.82
CA HIS A 154 -3.54 14.93 -10.11
C HIS A 154 -4.27 16.26 -9.91
N GLN A 155 -5.18 16.31 -8.93
CA GLN A 155 -6.06 17.45 -8.69
C GLN A 155 -5.49 18.51 -7.73
N LYS A 156 -4.24 18.35 -7.27
CA LYS A 156 -3.63 19.21 -6.23
C LYS A 156 -4.45 19.28 -4.94
N THR A 157 -5.10 18.19 -4.58
CA THR A 157 -5.98 18.09 -3.41
C THR A 157 -5.24 17.48 -2.22
N PRO A 158 -5.29 18.09 -1.02
CA PRO A 158 -4.75 17.49 0.20
C PRO A 158 -5.36 16.11 0.50
N PHE A 159 -4.50 15.13 0.83
CA PHE A 159 -4.92 13.75 1.08
C PHE A 159 -4.29 13.19 2.37
N ILE A 160 -5.05 12.35 3.07
CA ILE A 160 -4.55 11.43 4.10
C ILE A 160 -5.41 10.17 4.07
N ALA A 161 -4.80 9.01 4.32
CA ALA A 161 -5.53 7.76 4.56
C ALA A 161 -5.43 7.36 6.03
N ILE A 162 -6.58 7.13 6.65
CA ILE A 162 -6.75 6.53 7.96
C ILE A 162 -7.36 5.15 7.73
N ARG A 163 -6.62 4.09 8.09
CA ARG A 163 -7.03 2.70 7.93
C ARG A 163 -6.83 1.98 9.27
N ALA A 164 -7.62 0.94 9.49
CA ALA A 164 -7.41 -0.03 10.57
C ALA A 164 -7.14 -1.40 9.94
N LEU A 165 -6.30 -2.21 10.58
CA LEU A 165 -5.94 -3.54 10.09
C LEU A 165 -7.03 -4.54 10.46
N SER A 166 -7.58 -5.24 9.46
CA SER A 166 -8.53 -6.34 9.62
C SER A 166 -7.85 -7.69 9.80
N ASP A 167 -6.65 -7.85 9.27
CA ASP A 167 -5.91 -9.11 9.23
C ASP A 167 -4.39 -8.85 9.10
N LEU A 168 -3.63 -9.93 8.93
CA LEU A 168 -2.17 -9.91 8.89
C LEU A 168 -1.59 -10.25 7.52
N ALA A 169 -2.37 -10.13 6.44
CA ALA A 169 -1.96 -10.39 5.06
C ALA A 169 -1.30 -11.78 4.87
N GLY A 170 -1.93 -12.82 5.42
CA GLY A 170 -1.44 -14.19 5.41
C GLY A 170 -0.34 -14.52 6.42
N GLY A 171 -0.09 -13.66 7.41
CA GLY A 171 0.74 -14.00 8.57
C GLY A 171 -0.06 -14.38 9.82
N GLY A 172 -1.35 -14.65 9.65
CA GLY A 172 -2.24 -15.23 10.65
C GLY A 172 -2.17 -16.75 10.70
N SER A 173 -3.23 -17.37 11.20
CA SER A 173 -3.42 -18.82 11.20
C SER A 173 -3.54 -19.38 9.76
N SER A 174 -3.11 -20.63 9.53
CA SER A 174 -3.35 -21.33 8.26
C SER A 174 -4.80 -21.86 8.10
N VAL A 175 -5.66 -21.66 9.12
CA VAL A 175 -7.02 -22.20 9.15
C VAL A 175 -8.04 -21.23 8.55
N SER A 176 -7.90 -19.93 8.80
CA SER A 176 -8.84 -18.89 8.33
C SER A 176 -8.17 -17.52 8.36
N ASN A 177 -8.58 -16.62 7.47
CA ASN A 177 -8.13 -15.24 7.49
C ASN A 177 -8.87 -14.44 8.58
N GLU A 178 -8.13 -13.65 9.34
CA GLU A 178 -8.67 -12.85 10.45
C GLU A 178 -9.69 -11.77 10.00
N ALA A 179 -9.69 -11.39 8.71
CA ALA A 179 -10.57 -10.37 8.16
C ALA A 179 -12.06 -10.74 8.30
N ASP A 180 -12.39 -12.03 8.20
CA ASP A 180 -13.77 -12.52 8.37
C ASP A 180 -14.32 -12.25 9.78
N ILE A 181 -13.44 -12.15 10.77
CA ILE A 181 -13.78 -11.93 12.17
C ILE A 181 -13.69 -10.43 12.50
N PHE A 182 -12.56 -9.80 12.17
CA PHE A 182 -12.23 -8.45 12.66
C PHE A 182 -12.53 -7.33 11.67
N GLY A 183 -13.06 -7.62 10.47
CA GLY A 183 -13.39 -6.60 9.48
C GLY A 183 -14.33 -5.50 10.01
N SER A 184 -15.35 -5.88 10.81
CA SER A 184 -16.27 -4.92 11.43
C SER A 184 -15.62 -4.09 12.54
N LEU A 185 -14.72 -4.70 13.34
CA LEU A 185 -13.94 -3.98 14.36
C LEU A 185 -13.00 -2.96 13.72
N ALA A 186 -12.30 -3.36 12.66
CA ALA A 186 -11.44 -2.47 11.90
C ALA A 186 -12.23 -1.29 11.30
N ALA A 187 -13.40 -1.55 10.70
CA ALA A 187 -14.26 -0.51 10.17
C ALA A 187 -14.71 0.49 11.25
N GLN A 188 -15.17 0.00 12.42
CA GLN A 188 -15.59 0.85 13.53
C GLN A 188 -14.45 1.72 14.06
N ASN A 189 -13.27 1.12 14.29
CA ASN A 189 -12.10 1.85 14.76
C ASN A 189 -11.62 2.89 13.73
N ALA A 190 -11.62 2.56 12.43
CA ALA A 190 -11.27 3.51 11.38
C ALA A 190 -12.23 4.71 11.37
N VAL A 191 -13.54 4.48 11.47
CA VAL A 191 -14.56 5.54 11.54
C VAL A 191 -14.36 6.40 12.79
N HIS A 192 -14.11 5.78 13.95
CA HIS A 192 -13.88 6.52 15.20
C HIS A 192 -12.68 7.47 15.08
N VAL A 193 -11.55 6.99 14.54
CA VAL A 193 -10.37 7.83 14.31
C VAL A 193 -10.65 8.95 13.31
N VAL A 194 -11.38 8.68 12.22
CA VAL A 194 -11.76 9.69 11.23
C VAL A 194 -12.63 10.78 11.83
N ILE A 195 -13.64 10.44 12.65
CA ILE A 195 -14.50 11.42 13.32
C ILE A 195 -13.67 12.34 14.22
N LYS A 196 -12.75 11.78 15.02
CA LYS A 196 -11.87 12.57 15.88
C LYS A 196 -10.90 13.43 15.06
N PHE A 197 -10.38 12.90 13.96
CA PHE A 197 -9.53 13.65 13.03
C PHE A 197 -10.26 14.87 12.45
N VAL A 198 -11.48 14.70 11.96
CA VAL A 198 -12.30 15.79 11.39
C VAL A 198 -12.61 16.86 12.44
N ALA A 199 -12.90 16.47 13.69
CA ALA A 199 -13.11 17.42 14.77
C ALA A 199 -11.88 18.32 15.03
N LEU A 200 -10.67 17.78 14.87
CA LEU A 200 -9.41 18.52 14.99
C LEU A 200 -9.07 19.38 13.76
N LEU A 201 -9.75 19.21 12.62
CA LEU A 201 -9.58 20.10 11.45
C LEU A 201 -10.30 21.43 11.64
N SER A 202 -11.34 21.45 12.47
CA SER A 202 -12.16 22.64 12.75
C SER A 202 -11.60 23.53 13.85
N THR A 203 -10.46 23.16 14.45
CA THR A 203 -9.76 23.89 15.51
C THR A 203 -8.48 24.53 14.98
#